data_AF-A0A352RVY1-F1
#
_entry.id   AF-A0A352RVY1-F1
#
_cell.length_a   1.000
_cell.length_b   1.000
_cell.length_c   1.000
_cell.angle_alpha   90.00
_cell.angle_beta   90.00
_cell.angle_gamma   90.00
#
_symmetry.space_group_name_H-M   'P 1'
#
loop_
_entity.id
_entity.type
_entity.pdbx_description
1 polymer ?
#
loop_
_entity_poly.entity_id
_entity_poly.type
_entity_poly.pdbx_seq_one_letter_code
_entity_poly.pdbx_strand_id
1 'polypeptide(L)' 'MRKLIMGIVEFREKMLPRYAEQFSKLALAQTPDALFITCSDSRVVPDLLASTHPGDLFTMRNVGNLIPP' A
#
# COMPACT_ATOMS: atom_id res chain seq x y z
N MET A 1 -14.94 14.15 -0.61
CA MET A 1 -14.65 13.50 0.71
C MET A 1 -15.55 12.33 1.07
N ARG A 2 -16.86 12.36 0.80
CA ARG A 2 -17.80 11.26 1.15
C ARG A 2 -17.31 9.87 0.71
N LYS A 3 -16.88 9.72 -0.55
CA LYS A 3 -16.36 8.45 -1.10
C LYS A 3 -15.16 7.91 -0.31
N LEU A 4 -14.22 8.77 0.07
CA LEU A 4 -13.04 8.37 0.84
C LEU A 4 -13.43 7.87 2.24
N ILE A 5 -14.29 8.61 2.94
CA ILE A 5 -14.76 8.24 4.28
C ILE A 5 -15.49 6.90 4.23
N MET A 6 -16.40 6.72 3.27
CA MET A 6 -17.11 5.45 3.09
C MET A 6 -16.16 4.30 2.77
N GLY A 7 -15.14 4.52 1.94
CA GLY A 7 -14.14 3.49 1.63
C GLY A 7 -13.31 3.08 2.87
N ILE A 8 -12.99 4.03 3.76
CA ILE A 8 -12.30 3.72 5.03
C ILE A 8 -13.19 2.90 5.96
N VAL A 9 -14.48 3.25 6.07
CA VAL A 9 -15.45 2.49 6.86
C VAL A 9 -15.58 1.07 6.30
N GLU A 10 -15.77 0.93 4.98
CA GLU A 10 -15.87 -0.37 4.33
C GLU A 10 -14.61 -1.23 4.51
N PHE A 11 -13.42 -0.63 4.41
CA PHE A 11 -12.17 -1.34 4.68
C PHE A 11 -12.15 -1.89 6.11
N ARG A 12 -12.51 -1.07 7.11
CA ARG A 12 -12.51 -1.50 8.53
C ARG A 12 -13.51 -2.60 8.81
N GLU A 13 -14.69 -2.55 8.19
CA GLU A 13 -15.75 -3.52 8.46
C GLU A 13 -15.55 -4.84 7.69
N LYS A 14 -15.11 -4.78 6.43
CA LYS A 14 -15.10 -5.95 5.53
C LYS A 14 -13.71 -6.51 5.26
N MET A 15 -12.70 -5.65 5.14
CA MET A 15 -11.36 -6.05 4.70
C MET A 15 -10.40 -6.26 5.86
N LEU A 16 -10.41 -5.38 6.87
CA LEU A 16 -9.54 -5.47 8.03
C LEU A 16 -9.63 -6.82 8.75
N PRO A 17 -10.81 -7.44 8.97
CA PRO A 17 -10.88 -8.78 9.57
C PRO A 17 -10.11 -9.84 8.76
N ARG A 18 -10.06 -9.70 7.42
CA ARG A 18 -9.31 -10.62 6.54
C ARG A 18 -7.80 -10.42 6.63
N TYR A 19 -7.36 -9.19 6.90
CA TYR A 19 -5.94 -8.85 7.06
C TYR A 19 -5.45 -8.85 8.51
N ALA A 20 -6.32 -9.12 9.49
CA ALA A 20 -6.00 -8.94 10.91
C ALA A 20 -4.77 -9.75 11.35
N GLU A 21 -4.68 -11.02 10.93
CA GLU A 21 -3.52 -11.87 11.22
C GLU A 21 -2.25 -11.36 10.53
N GLN A 22 -2.34 -10.99 9.24
CA GLN A 22 -1.23 -10.47 8.47
C GLN A 22 -0.70 -9.16 9.07
N PHE A 23 -1.58 -8.22 9.41
CA PHE A 23 -1.17 -6.98 10.07
C PHE A 23 -0.62 -7.19 11.48
N SER A 24 -1.11 -8.18 12.23
CA SER A 24 -0.52 -8.53 13.53
C SER A 24 0.94 -8.98 13.38
N LYS A 25 1.25 -9.77 12.34
CA LYS A 25 2.63 -10.16 12.02
C LYS A 25 3.46 -8.96 11.55
N LEU A 26 2.93 -8.16 10.64
CA LEU A 26 3.61 -6.98 10.09
C LEU A 26 3.88 -5.88 11.13
N ALA A 27 3.08 -5.81 12.20
CA ALA A 27 3.29 -4.88 13.30
C ALA A 27 4.58 -5.18 14.09
N LEU A 28 5.08 -6.41 14.05
CA LEU A 28 6.34 -6.80 14.69
C LEU A 28 7.54 -6.55 13.78
N ALA A 29 7.42 -6.91 12.51
CA ALA A 29 8.47 -6.71 11.52
C ALA A 29 7.92 -6.78 10.09
N GLN A 30 8.62 -6.14 9.15
CA GLN A 30 8.39 -6.26 7.72
C GLN A 30 9.72 -6.62 7.02
N THR A 31 9.65 -7.48 6.00
CA THR A 31 10.77 -7.87 5.15
C THR A 31 10.32 -7.83 3.69
N PRO A 32 10.16 -6.63 3.11
CA PRO A 32 9.68 -6.47 1.74
C PRO A 32 10.68 -7.03 0.73
N ASP A 33 10.16 -7.56 -0.39
CA ASP A 33 10.96 -8.15 -1.47
C ASP A 33 11.76 -7.09 -2.24
N ALA A 34 11.21 -5.87 -2.35
CA ALA A 34 11.82 -4.79 -3.11
C ALA A 34 11.41 -3.40 -2.60
N LEU A 35 12.29 -2.42 -2.86
CA LEU A 35 11.95 -0.99 -2.89
C LEU A 35 11.35 -0.67 -4.26
N PHE A 36 10.11 -0.19 -4.29
CA PHE A 36 9.46 0.24 -5.54
C PHE A 36 9.28 1.76 -5.57
N ILE A 37 10.04 2.43 -6.42
CA ILE A 37 9.96 3.88 -6.64
C ILE A 37 9.03 4.16 -7.83
N THR A 38 7.94 4.89 -7.60
CA THR A 38 6.93 5.17 -8.64
C THR A 38 6.48 6.63 -8.64
N CYS A 39 5.79 7.04 -9.71
CA CYS A 39 5.28 8.40 -9.83
C CYS A 39 4.06 8.60 -8.92
N SER A 40 3.87 9.84 -8.43
CA SER A 40 2.68 10.24 -7.67
C SER A 40 1.39 10.35 -8.52
N ASP A 41 1.48 10.11 -9.83
CA ASP A 41 0.33 10.03 -10.73
C ASP A 41 -0.72 9.05 -10.18
N SER A 42 -1.96 9.52 -9.99
CA SER A 42 -3.02 8.75 -9.34
C SER A 42 -3.46 7.51 -10.13
N ARG A 43 -3.07 7.40 -11.41
CA ARG A 43 -3.33 6.24 -12.26
C ARG A 43 -2.34 5.10 -12.02
N VAL A 44 -1.17 5.40 -11.43
CA VAL A 44 -0.17 4.41 -11.06
C VAL A 44 -0.46 3.95 -9.64
N VAL A 45 -0.93 2.72 -9.50
CA VAL A 45 -1.24 2.09 -8.21
C VAL A 45 -0.30 0.90 -8.04
N PRO A 46 0.85 1.06 -7.34
CA PRO A 46 1.93 0.07 -7.34
C PRO A 46 1.49 -1.32 -6.89
N ASP A 47 0.74 -1.39 -5.78
CA ASP A 47 0.32 -2.66 -5.19
C ASP A 47 -0.62 -3.44 -6.12
N LEU A 48 -1.52 -2.72 -6.81
CA LEU A 48 -2.43 -3.29 -7.81
C LEU A 48 -1.68 -3.74 -9.07
N LEU A 49 -0.75 -2.92 -9.55
CA LEU A 49 0.04 -3.22 -10.75
C LEU A 49 0.91 -4.46 -10.56
N ALA A 50 1.53 -4.61 -9.39
CA ALA A 50 2.42 -5.72 -9.07
C ALA A 50 1.67 -6.94 -8.49
N SER A 51 0.35 -6.86 -8.28
CA SER A 51 -0.45 -7.92 -7.63
C SER A 51 0.13 -8.34 -6.26
N THR A 52 0.49 -7.34 -5.46
CA THR A 52 1.17 -7.52 -4.16
C THR A 52 0.23 -7.21 -2.99
N HIS A 53 0.61 -7.70 -1.82
CA HIS A 53 -0.10 -7.56 -0.55
C HIS A 53 0.66 -6.63 0.39
N PRO A 54 0.03 -6.17 1.50
CA PRO A 54 0.72 -5.37 2.49
C PRO A 54 1.98 -6.09 3.01
N GLY A 55 3.11 -5.38 2.96
CA GLY A 55 4.41 -5.89 3.41
C GLY A 55 5.29 -6.50 2.31
N ASP A 56 4.75 -6.81 1.13
CA ASP A 56 5.53 -7.36 0.01
C ASP A 56 6.46 -6.30 -0.60
N LEU A 57 6.02 -5.04 -0.64
CA LEU A 57 6.77 -3.93 -1.24
C LEU A 57 7.00 -2.79 -0.25
N PHE A 58 8.19 -2.20 -0.32
CA PHE A 58 8.47 -0.91 0.28
C PHE A 58 8.33 0.19 -0.78
N THR A 59 7.23 0.94 -0.76
CA THR A 59 6.88 1.84 -1.87
C THR A 59 7.21 3.30 -1.56
N MET A 60 7.97 3.95 -2.46
CA MET A 60 8.21 5.40 -2.45
C MET A 60 7.52 6.04 -3.66
N ARG A 61 6.81 7.16 -3.44
CA ARG A 61 6.13 7.89 -4.51
C ARG A 61 6.52 9.36 -4.52
N ASN A 62 7.02 9.85 -5.64
CA ASN A 62 7.33 11.27 -5.83
C ASN A 62 6.95 11.75 -7.25
N VAL A 63 7.07 13.05 -7.51
CA VAL A 63 6.75 13.61 -8.83
C VAL A 63 7.84 13.22 -9.81
N GLY A 64 7.46 12.52 -10.89
CA GLY A 64 8.39 12.09 -11.92
C GLY A 64 9.29 10.90 -11.53
N ASN A 65 8.98 10.19 -10.42
CA ASN A 65 9.74 9.03 -9.94
C ASN A 65 11.26 9.26 -9.93
N LEU A 66 11.66 10.46 -9.52
CA LEU A 66 13.03 10.93 -9.56
C LEU A 66 13.83 10.38 -8.38
N ILE A 67 15.09 10.04 -8.65
CA ILE A 67 16.05 9.60 -7.65
C ILE A 67 17.19 10.62 -7.66
N PRO A 68 17.20 11.59 -6.73
CA PRO A 68 18.28 12.57 -6.67
C PRO A 68 19.59 11.88 -6.23
N PRO A 69 20.76 12.45 -6.61
CA PRO A 69 22.07 11.97 -6.17
C PRO A 69 22.28 12.09 -4.66
#